data_AF-A0A2R6ENC2-F1
#
_entry.id   AF-A0A2R6ENC2-F1
#
_cell.length_a   1.000
_cell.length_b   1.000
_cell.length_c   1.000
_cell.angle_alpha   90.00
_cell.angle_beta   90.00
_cell.angle_gamma   90.00
#
_symmetry.space_group_name_H-M   'P 1'
#
loop_
_entity.id
_entity.type
_entity.pdbx_description
1 polymer ?
#
loop_
_entity_poly.entity_id
_entity_poly.type
_entity_poly.pdbx_seq_one_letter_code
_entity_poly.pdbx_strand_id
1 'polypeptide(L)'
;MNSYMTCHPITCGRSTDGERAVLKFDTGPAGSAHTEGIVTRFVGNHTPVPVPRVRRVGDDWYLADWNPNAPAPDGSHAADESWTRAAGRALARLHTDSAPRADGYGVPERNDGRLVAPQDT
;
A
#
# COMPACT_ATOMS: atom_id res chain seq x y z
N MET A 1 5.18 -31.47 -7.39
CA MET A 1 5.46 -30.49 -8.47
C MET A 1 5.89 -29.20 -7.82
N ASN A 2 7.20 -28.98 -7.73
CA ASN A 2 7.78 -27.78 -7.11
C ASN A 2 7.91 -26.70 -8.17
N SER A 3 7.11 -25.64 -8.07
CA SER A 3 7.33 -24.43 -8.85
C SER A 3 7.93 -23.39 -7.90
N TYR A 4 9.25 -23.19 -8.02
CA TYR A 4 9.93 -22.07 -7.40
C TYR A 4 9.64 -20.84 -8.26
N MET A 5 8.96 -19.85 -7.68
CA MET A 5 8.75 -18.54 -8.30
C MET A 5 9.47 -17.51 -7.43
N THR A 6 10.65 -17.08 -7.87
CA THR A 6 11.45 -16.04 -7.23
C THR A 6 10.81 -14.67 -7.44
N CYS A 7 10.35 -14.04 -6.35
CA CYS A 7 10.05 -12.60 -6.27
C CYS A 7 10.66 -12.04 -4.98
N HIS A 8 11.65 -11.14 -5.10
CA HIS A 8 12.15 -10.27 -4.02
C HIS A 8 11.41 -8.92 -4.09
N PRO A 9 11.28 -8.12 -3.01
CA PRO A 9 10.74 -8.40 -1.67
C PRO A 9 9.19 -8.39 -1.61
N ILE A 10 8.51 -8.55 -2.76
CA ILE A 10 7.05 -8.70 -2.83
C ILE A 10 6.76 -10.18 -3.07
N THR A 11 6.37 -10.91 -2.02
CA THR A 11 5.99 -12.31 -2.20
C THR A 11 4.59 -12.37 -2.83
N CYS A 12 4.56 -12.68 -4.13
CA CYS A 12 3.33 -13.04 -4.82
C CYS A 12 2.90 -14.44 -4.36
N GLY A 13 1.97 -14.50 -3.41
CA GLY A 13 1.45 -15.75 -2.85
C GLY A 13 0.02 -16.03 -3.31
N ARG A 14 -0.32 -17.30 -3.46
CA ARG A 14 -1.73 -17.73 -3.48
C ARG A 14 -2.18 -17.92 -2.03
N SER A 15 -3.28 -17.31 -1.63
CA SER A 15 -3.89 -17.63 -0.33
C SER A 15 -4.42 -19.08 -0.35
N THR A 16 -4.65 -19.65 0.83
CA THR A 16 -5.19 -21.03 1.01
C THR A 16 -6.53 -21.26 0.29
N ASP A 17 -7.23 -20.17 -0.04
CA ASP A 17 -8.59 -20.18 -0.57
C ASP A 17 -8.61 -20.06 -2.11
N GLY A 18 -7.43 -20.12 -2.75
CA GLY A 18 -7.29 -20.00 -4.21
C GLY A 18 -7.23 -18.55 -4.72
N GLU A 19 -7.58 -17.56 -3.90
CA GLU A 19 -7.45 -16.15 -4.25
C GLU A 19 -5.99 -15.68 -4.23
N ARG A 20 -5.61 -14.91 -5.26
CA ARG A 20 -4.30 -14.27 -5.32
C ARG A 20 -4.24 -13.10 -4.34
N ALA A 21 -3.13 -13.01 -3.62
CA ALA A 21 -2.87 -11.92 -2.70
C ALA A 21 -1.41 -11.46 -2.79
N VAL A 22 -1.15 -10.27 -2.27
CA VAL A 22 0.20 -9.72 -2.12
C VAL A 22 0.53 -9.67 -0.64
N LEU A 23 1.59 -10.38 -0.24
CA LEU A 23 2.18 -10.26 1.09
C LEU A 23 3.46 -9.42 0.96
N LYS A 24 3.51 -8.31 1.70
CA LYS A 24 4.71 -7.51 1.87
C LYS A 24 5.12 -7.55 3.33
N PHE A 25 6.40 -7.80 3.58
CA PHE A 25 6.99 -7.86 4.90
C PHE A 25 8.37 -7.22 4.88
N ASP A 26 8.84 -6.82 6.05
CA ASP A 26 10.12 -6.14 6.20
C ASP A 26 11.28 -7.12 6.00
N THR A 27 12.17 -6.82 5.07
CA THR A 27 13.37 -7.63 4.79
C THR A 27 14.65 -7.02 5.38
N GLY A 28 14.53 -5.93 6.15
CA GLY A 28 15.66 -5.20 6.71
C GLY A 28 15.21 -4.05 7.60
N PRO A 29 16.14 -3.36 8.27
CA PRO A 29 15.85 -2.37 9.31
C PRO A 29 15.18 -1.09 8.78
N ALA A 30 15.24 -0.84 7.47
CA ALA A 30 14.52 0.26 6.82
C ALA A 30 13.09 -0.13 6.38
N GLY A 31 12.66 -1.35 6.70
CA GLY A 31 11.31 -1.82 6.46
C GLY A 31 10.27 -1.01 7.23
N SER A 32 9.10 -0.85 6.64
CA SER A 32 7.97 -0.13 7.23
C SER A 32 6.64 -0.69 6.73
N ALA A 33 6.58 -2.00 6.51
CA ALA A 33 5.42 -2.67 5.94
C ALA A 33 4.15 -2.45 6.79
N HIS A 34 4.27 -2.38 8.11
CA HIS A 34 3.15 -2.00 8.98
C HIS A 34 2.57 -0.63 8.59
N THR A 35 3.42 0.39 8.57
CA THR A 35 3.03 1.78 8.24
C THR A 35 2.42 1.86 6.84
N GLU A 36 3.03 1.22 5.85
CA GLU A 36 2.51 1.18 4.49
C GLU A 36 1.12 0.51 4.42
N GLY A 37 0.93 -0.60 5.15
CA GLY A 37 -0.37 -1.27 5.26
C GLY A 37 -1.45 -0.36 5.86
N ILE A 38 -1.10 0.38 6.93
CA ILE A 38 -2.01 1.35 7.55
C ILE A 38 -2.37 2.49 6.59
N VAL A 39 -1.37 3.10 5.93
CA VAL A 39 -1.60 4.20 4.98
C VAL A 39 -2.44 3.72 3.79
N THR A 40 -2.11 2.56 3.23
CA THR A 40 -2.85 2.00 2.08
C THR A 40 -4.31 1.72 2.45
N ARG A 41 -4.55 1.13 3.63
CA ARG A 41 -5.91 0.92 4.15
C ARG A 41 -6.65 2.23 4.35
N PHE A 42 -5.99 3.23 4.93
CA PHE A 42 -6.58 4.55 5.13
C PHE A 42 -7.00 5.19 3.80
N VAL A 43 -6.11 5.20 2.79
CA VAL A 43 -6.41 5.77 1.47
C VAL A 43 -7.61 5.06 0.83
N GLY A 44 -7.65 3.73 0.89
CA GLY A 44 -8.75 2.93 0.33
C GLY A 44 -10.09 3.13 1.03
N ASN A 45 -10.08 3.51 2.31
CA ASN A 45 -11.30 3.72 3.08
C ASN A 45 -11.83 5.17 3.00
N HIS A 46 -10.97 6.14 2.72
CA HIS A 46 -11.31 7.57 2.88
C HIS A 46 -11.17 8.39 1.59
N THR A 47 -10.66 7.80 0.51
CA THR A 47 -10.49 8.50 -0.76
C THR A 47 -10.99 7.63 -1.92
N PRO A 48 -11.38 8.22 -3.05
CA PRO A 48 -11.73 7.49 -4.26
C PRO A 48 -10.49 7.07 -5.08
N VAL A 49 -9.27 7.28 -4.56
CA VAL A 49 -8.04 6.93 -5.26
C VAL A 49 -7.85 5.41 -5.18
N PRO A 50 -7.67 4.72 -6.33
CA PRO A 50 -7.56 3.27 -6.35
C PRO A 50 -6.25 2.83 -5.69
N VAL A 51 -6.38 2.03 -4.63
CA VAL A 51 -5.27 1.35 -3.95
C VAL A 51 -5.66 -0.12 -3.68
N PRO A 52 -4.69 -1.03 -3.48
CA PRO A 52 -5.01 -2.40 -3.10
C PRO A 52 -5.83 -2.46 -1.81
N ARG A 53 -6.89 -3.28 -1.78
CA ARG A 53 -7.66 -3.50 -0.55
C ARG A 53 -6.81 -4.29 0.44
N VAL A 54 -6.49 -3.67 1.58
CA VAL A 54 -5.68 -4.28 2.65
C VAL A 54 -6.53 -5.19 3.53
N ARG A 55 -6.30 -6.51 3.45
CA ARG A 55 -6.99 -7.54 4.24
C ARG A 55 -6.54 -7.51 5.71
N ARG A 56 -5.23 -7.48 5.96
CA ARG A 56 -4.63 -7.48 7.30
C ARG A 56 -3.33 -6.69 7.33
N VAL A 57 -3.00 -6.19 8.51
CA VAL A 57 -1.73 -5.53 8.84
C VAL A 57 -1.22 -6.20 10.11
N GLY A 58 0.03 -6.64 10.10
CA GLY A 58 0.79 -7.10 11.28
C GLY A 58 1.89 -6.11 11.63
N ASP A 59 2.78 -6.48 12.55
CA ASP A 59 3.80 -5.57 13.10
C ASP A 59 4.91 -5.24 12.08
N ASP A 60 5.22 -6.16 11.17
CA ASP A 60 6.28 -6.07 10.16
C ASP A 60 5.81 -6.55 8.77
N TRP A 61 4.48 -6.65 8.57
CA TRP A 61 3.90 -7.11 7.31
C TRP A 61 2.49 -6.56 7.05
N TYR A 62 2.04 -6.60 5.80
CA TYR A 62 0.63 -6.47 5.44
C TYR A 62 0.24 -7.37 4.26
N LEU A 63 -1.04 -7.73 4.21
CA LEU A 63 -1.65 -8.57 3.18
C LEU A 63 -2.71 -7.76 2.44
N ALA A 64 -2.63 -7.72 1.11
CA ALA A 64 -3.57 -7.03 0.25
C ALA A 64 -4.09 -7.90 -0.90
N ASP A 65 -5.23 -7.50 -1.46
CA ASP A 65 -5.79 -8.11 -2.67
C ASP A 65 -4.85 -7.94 -3.86
N TRP A 66 -4.73 -9.01 -4.67
CA TRP A 66 -4.04 -8.94 -5.95
C TRP A 66 -4.89 -8.16 -6.97
N ASN A 67 -4.27 -7.20 -7.68
CA ASN A 67 -4.89 -6.52 -8.82
C ASN A 67 -4.33 -7.09 -10.14
N PRO A 68 -5.15 -7.76 -10.98
CA PRO A 68 -4.69 -8.31 -12.27
C PRO A 68 -4.28 -7.24 -13.28
N ASN A 69 -4.71 -6.00 -13.08
CA ASN A 69 -4.40 -4.85 -13.95
C ASN A 69 -3.24 -4.01 -13.43
N ALA A 70 -2.53 -4.46 -12.37
CA ALA A 70 -1.33 -3.77 -11.91
C ALA A 70 -0.23 -3.84 -13.00
N PRO A 71 0.46 -2.73 -13.30
CA PRO A 71 1.54 -2.74 -14.28
C PRO A 71 2.68 -3.65 -13.82
N ALA A 72 3.38 -4.25 -14.78
CA ALA A 72 4.59 -5.01 -14.51
C ALA A 72 5.67 -4.09 -13.91
N PRO A 73 6.45 -4.56 -12.91
CA PRO A 73 7.42 -3.73 -12.19
C PRO A 73 8.58 -3.20 -13.05
N ASP A 74 8.84 -3.81 -14.21
CA ASP A 74 9.91 -3.49 -15.15
C ASP A 74 9.42 -2.80 -16.44
N GLY A 75 8.12 -2.52 -16.54
CA GLY A 75 7.57 -1.78 -17.67
C GLY A 75 7.99 -0.31 -17.62
N SER A 76 8.94 0.10 -18.45
CA SER A 76 9.22 1.52 -18.67
C SER A 76 8.03 2.15 -19.40
N HIS A 77 7.13 2.77 -18.64
CA HIS A 77 6.06 3.57 -19.20
C HIS A 77 6.54 5.02 -19.32
N ALA A 78 6.64 5.51 -20.55
CA ALA A 78 6.78 6.94 -20.78
C ALA A 78 5.52 7.64 -20.25
N ALA A 79 5.71 8.63 -19.38
CA ALA A 79 4.63 9.46 -18.86
C ALA A 79 4.10 10.38 -19.96
N ASP A 80 3.20 9.87 -20.80
CA ASP A 80 2.51 10.69 -21.79
C ASP A 80 1.56 11.71 -21.12
N GLU A 81 0.96 12.60 -21.92
CA GLU A 81 0.06 13.62 -21.39
C GLU A 81 -1.14 13.00 -20.66
N SER A 82 -1.70 11.91 -21.20
CA SER A 82 -2.87 11.25 -20.60
C SER A 82 -2.56 10.70 -19.22
N TRP A 83 -1.44 10.00 -19.08
CA TRP A 83 -0.93 9.48 -17.81
C TRP A 83 -0.64 10.63 -16.85
N THR A 84 0.06 11.68 -17.30
CA THR A 84 0.42 12.82 -16.45
C THR A 84 -0.82 13.53 -15.91
N ARG A 85 -1.83 13.73 -16.74
CA ARG A 85 -3.12 14.31 -16.34
C ARG A 85 -3.86 13.40 -15.37
N ALA A 86 -3.87 12.09 -15.61
CA ALA A 86 -4.51 11.12 -14.72
C ALA A 86 -3.84 11.07 -13.35
N ALA A 87 -2.51 10.97 -13.32
CA ALA A 87 -1.70 10.99 -12.10
C ALA A 87 -1.89 12.30 -11.31
N GLY A 88 -1.82 13.45 -11.98
CA GLY A 88 -2.04 14.75 -11.35
C GLY A 88 -3.43 14.88 -10.72
N ARG A 89 -4.50 14.42 -11.40
CA ARG A 89 -5.85 14.38 -10.83
C ARG A 89 -5.95 13.44 -9.63
N ALA A 90 -5.32 12.27 -9.69
CA ALA A 90 -5.33 11.32 -8.59
C ALA A 90 -4.62 11.89 -7.36
N LEU A 91 -3.45 12.51 -7.53
CA LEU A 91 -2.72 13.17 -6.45
C LEU A 91 -3.50 14.35 -5.85
N ALA A 92 -4.10 15.21 -6.69
CA ALA A 92 -4.91 16.32 -6.21
C ALA A 92 -6.10 15.84 -5.36
N ARG A 93 -6.78 14.77 -5.80
CA ARG A 93 -7.87 14.14 -5.03
C ARG A 93 -7.37 13.52 -3.75
N LEU A 94 -6.28 12.77 -3.81
CA LEU A 94 -5.64 12.18 -2.62
C LEU A 94 -5.41 13.25 -1.56
N HIS A 95 -4.76 14.36 -1.92
CA HIS A 95 -4.50 15.46 -1.01
C HIS A 95 -5.79 16.11 -0.49
N THR A 96 -6.75 16.39 -1.37
CA THR A 96 -8.00 17.06 -0.98
C THR A 96 -8.81 16.21 0.02
N ASP A 97 -8.92 14.91 -0.24
CA ASP A 97 -9.79 14.02 0.53
C ASP A 97 -9.15 13.56 1.85
N SER A 98 -7.81 13.47 1.89
CA SER A 98 -7.04 13.09 3.08
C SER A 98 -6.73 14.26 4.01
N ALA A 99 -6.61 15.50 3.51
CA ALA A 99 -6.22 16.67 4.31
C ALA A 99 -7.05 16.87 5.60
N PRO A 100 -8.38 16.66 5.63
CA PRO A 100 -9.16 16.83 6.86
C PRO A 100 -8.96 15.72 7.89
N ARG A 101 -8.21 14.67 7.54
CA ARG A 101 -8.07 13.40 8.28
C ARG A 101 -6.63 13.00 8.46
N ALA A 102 -5.70 13.88 8.16
CA ALA A 102 -4.29 13.72 8.44
C ALA A 102 -3.86 14.90 9.30
N ASP A 103 -2.94 14.67 10.23
CA ASP A 103 -2.30 15.78 10.90
C ASP A 103 -1.49 16.64 9.90
N GLY A 104 -1.00 17.79 10.36
CA GLY A 104 -0.21 18.69 9.52
C GLY A 104 1.08 18.06 8.94
N TYR A 105 1.46 16.87 9.39
CA TYR A 105 2.63 16.11 8.95
C TYR A 105 2.28 14.86 8.13
N GLY A 106 0.99 14.62 7.85
CA GLY A 106 0.53 13.53 6.99
C GLY A 106 0.23 12.21 7.70
N VAL A 107 0.19 12.19 9.04
CA VAL A 107 -0.21 10.99 9.80
C VAL A 107 -1.74 10.92 9.85
N PRO A 108 -2.37 9.82 9.37
CA PRO A 108 -3.82 9.67 9.44
C PRO A 108 -4.38 9.72 10.87
N GLU A 109 -5.52 10.42 11.04
CA GLU A 109 -6.28 10.45 12.27
C GLU A 109 -6.76 9.04 12.67
N ARG A 110 -6.68 8.76 13.98
CA ARG A 110 -6.83 7.41 14.54
C ARG A 110 -8.23 7.27 15.13
N ASN A 111 -9.02 6.28 14.67
CA ASN A 111 -10.28 5.92 15.33
C ASN A 111 -10.14 4.79 16.38
N ASP A 112 -8.92 4.29 16.62
CA ASP A 112 -8.68 3.11 17.50
C ASP A 112 -7.59 3.31 18.58
N GLY A 113 -7.12 4.55 18.79
CA GLY A 113 -6.42 4.91 20.02
C GLY A 113 -5.00 4.38 20.23
N ARG A 114 -4.27 3.84 19.24
CA ARG A 114 -2.82 3.55 19.44
C ARG A 114 -1.92 3.49 18.20
N LEU A 115 -1.08 4.52 18.03
CA LEU A 115 0.31 4.39 17.59
C LEU A 115 1.07 5.33 18.53
N VAL A 116 1.90 4.72 19.36
CA VAL A 116 2.99 5.43 20.02
C VAL A 116 4.10 5.41 18.97
N ALA A 117 4.51 6.59 18.49
CA ALA A 117 5.75 6.69 17.74
C ALA A 117 6.88 6.08 18.57
N PRO A 118 7.91 5.44 17.98
CA PRO A 118 9.12 5.12 18.72
C PRO A 118 9.58 6.42 19.37
N GLN A 119 9.57 6.47 20.71
CA GLN A 119 10.30 7.49 21.43
C GLN A 119 11.77 7.17 21.17
N ASP A 120 12.50 8.09 20.55
CA ASP A 120 13.96 8.03 20.50
C ASP A 120 14.47 7.88 21.94
N THR A 121 15.08 6.74 22.24
CA THR A 121 15.83 6.49 23.49
C THR A 121 17.24 7.02 23.37
#